data_AF-A0A4U1CNW6-F1
#
_entry.id   AF-A0A4U1CNW6-F1
#
_cell.length_a   1.000
_cell.length_b   1.000
_cell.length_c   1.000
_cell.angle_alpha   90.00
_cell.angle_beta   90.00
_cell.angle_gamma   90.00
#
_symmetry.space_group_name_H-M   'P 1'
#
loop_
_entity.id
_entity.type
_entity.pdbx_description
1 polymer ?
#
loop_
_entity_poly.entity_id
_entity_poly.type
_entity_poly.pdbx_seq_one_letter_code
_entity_poly.pdbx_strand_id
1 'polypeptide(L)'
;MEDTVHRNFKLAAYIIFASVLIDLTGGFIQYNNNPNFDITTTVEVSLLFMTFGYFTILGKSWIKWVILMVTILSIFPLITSKEAFSNASPFHISQVFSGFLKITSFFVLLFVPQEK
;
A
#
# COMPACT_ATOMS: atom_id res chain seq x y z
N MET A 1 14.55 -24.06 -14.96
CA MET A 1 13.76 -23.86 -13.74
C MET A 1 12.79 -22.76 -14.08
N GLU A 2 11.57 -23.16 -14.44
CA GLU A 2 10.53 -22.23 -14.87
C GLU A 2 10.04 -21.52 -13.60
N ASP A 3 10.40 -20.25 -13.43
CA ASP A 3 9.88 -19.37 -12.40
C ASP A 3 8.37 -19.19 -12.64
N THR A 4 7.57 -20.18 -12.27
CA THR A 4 6.12 -20.05 -12.22
C THR A 4 5.80 -19.18 -11.03
N VAL A 5 5.95 -17.86 -11.20
CA VAL A 5 5.45 -16.85 -10.26
C VAL A 5 4.01 -17.22 -9.94
N HIS A 6 3.78 -17.77 -8.74
CA HIS A 6 2.48 -18.28 -8.36
C HIS A 6 1.42 -17.19 -8.55
N ARG A 7 0.24 -17.56 -9.05
CA ARG A 7 -0.87 -16.64 -9.35
C ARG A 7 -1.16 -15.66 -8.20
N ASN A 8 -0.95 -16.11 -6.97
CA ASN A 8 -1.13 -15.34 -5.74
C ASN A 8 -0.10 -14.20 -5.58
N PHE A 9 1.15 -14.38 -6.01
CA PHE A 9 2.15 -13.30 -6.04
C PHE A 9 1.77 -12.20 -7.04
N LYS A 10 1.31 -12.57 -8.24
CA LYS A 10 0.82 -11.60 -9.24
C LYS A 10 -0.38 -10.82 -8.72
N LEU A 11 -1.33 -11.51 -8.09
CA LEU A 11 -2.53 -10.91 -7.51
C LEU A 11 -2.15 -9.93 -6.39
N ALA A 12 -1.27 -10.33 -5.47
CA ALA A 12 -0.80 -9.46 -4.39
C ALA A 12 -0.09 -8.22 -4.94
N ALA A 13 0.77 -8.37 -5.96
CA ALA A 13 1.43 -7.25 -6.60
C ALA A 13 0.43 -6.25 -7.19
N TYR A 14 -0.61 -6.73 -7.88
CA TYR A 14 -1.65 -5.85 -8.41
C TYR A 14 -2.42 -5.09 -7.34
N ILE A 15 -2.69 -5.73 -6.19
CA ILE A 15 -3.32 -5.04 -5.06
C ILE A 15 -2.40 -3.95 -4.50
N ILE A 16 -1.08 -4.21 -4.41
CA ILE A 16 -0.10 -3.21 -3.97
C ILE A 16 -0.07 -2.03 -4.95
N PHE A 17 -0.01 -2.28 -6.26
CA PHE A 17 -0.03 -1.21 -7.26
C PHE A 17 -1.32 -0.40 -7.23
N ALA A 18 -2.48 -1.06 -7.07
CA ALA A 18 -3.76 -0.37 -6.93
C ALA A 18 -3.79 0.54 -5.70
N SER A 19 -3.27 0.07 -4.57
CA SER A 19 -3.13 0.90 -3.36
C SER A 19 -2.23 2.11 -3.57
N VAL A 20 -1.10 1.96 -4.26
CA VAL A 20 -0.20 3.09 -4.56
C VAL A 20 -0.86 4.13 -5.45
N LEU A 21 -1.62 3.72 -6.46
CA LEU A 21 -2.35 4.66 -7.33
C LEU A 21 -3.34 5.51 -6.52
N ILE A 22 -3.98 4.91 -5.52
CA ILE A 22 -4.93 5.58 -4.64
C ILE A 22 -4.21 6.58 -3.72
N ASP A 23 -3.06 6.19 -3.16
CA ASP A 23 -2.22 7.08 -2.34
C ASP A 23 -1.73 8.29 -3.16
N LEU A 24 -1.25 8.07 -4.38
CA LEU A 24 -0.80 9.15 -5.28
C LEU A 24 -1.95 10.06 -5.66
N THR A 25 -3.09 9.50 -6.09
CA THR A 25 -4.25 10.30 -6.49
C THR A 25 -4.76 11.15 -5.32
N GLY A 26 -4.88 10.55 -4.13
CA GLY A 26 -5.24 11.28 -2.91
C GLY A 26 -4.23 12.37 -2.56
N GLY A 27 -2.94 12.06 -2.65
CA GLY A 27 -1.86 13.03 -2.43
C GLY A 27 -1.91 14.22 -3.38
N PHE A 28 -2.12 14.00 -4.69
CA PHE A 28 -2.24 15.07 -5.67
C PHE A 28 -3.48 15.95 -5.46
N ILE A 29 -4.61 15.35 -5.09
CA ILE A 29 -5.82 16.10 -4.73
C ILE A 29 -5.54 16.98 -3.50
N GLN A 30 -4.87 16.44 -2.49
CA GLN A 30 -4.52 17.17 -1.26
C GLN A 30 -3.53 18.30 -1.54
N TYR A 31 -2.53 18.07 -2.40
CA TYR A 31 -1.57 19.08 -2.83
C TYR A 31 -2.24 20.28 -3.52
N ASN A 32 -3.25 20.01 -4.37
CA ASN A 32 -4.00 21.07 -5.04
C ASN A 32 -4.89 21.89 -4.08
N ASN A 33 -5.36 21.27 -3.01
CA ASN A 33 -6.29 21.89 -2.05
C ASN A 33 -5.62 22.48 -0.81
N ASN A 34 -4.36 22.10 -0.52
CA ASN A 34 -3.63 22.54 0.66
C ASN A 34 -2.17 22.89 0.32
N PRO A 35 -1.80 24.18 0.38
CA PRO A 35 -0.45 24.64 0.03
C PRO A 35 0.65 24.17 0.99
N ASN A 36 0.29 23.68 2.19
CA ASN A 36 1.24 23.15 3.18
C ASN A 36 1.43 21.63 3.07
N PHE A 37 0.76 20.97 2.12
CA PHE A 37 0.88 19.52 1.96
C PHE A 37 2.17 19.16 1.23
N ASP A 38 3.03 18.37 1.87
CA ASP A 38 4.24 17.85 1.24
C ASP A 38 3.94 16.62 0.38
N ILE A 39 3.79 16.88 -0.93
CA ILE A 39 3.60 15.84 -1.93
C ILE A 39 4.86 14.97 -2.12
N THR A 40 6.05 15.49 -1.82
CA THR A 40 7.34 14.81 -2.03
C THR A 40 7.40 13.52 -1.23
N THR A 41 7.11 13.62 0.08
CA THR A 41 7.03 12.47 0.97
C THR A 41 6.03 11.41 0.48
N THR A 42 4.87 11.85 -0.04
CA THR A 42 3.85 10.92 -0.58
C THR A 42 4.37 10.18 -1.83
N VAL A 43 5.07 10.87 -2.72
CA VAL A 43 5.65 10.28 -3.93
C VAL A 43 6.77 9.30 -3.58
N GLU A 44 7.66 9.64 -2.65
CA GLU A 44 8.76 8.76 -2.21
C GLU A 44 8.23 7.46 -1.60
N VAL A 45 7.25 7.55 -0.70
CA VAL A 45 6.62 6.37 -0.08
C VAL A 45 5.89 5.54 -1.13
N SER A 46 5.21 6.18 -2.07
CA SER A 46 4.54 5.50 -3.19
C SER A 46 5.54 4.71 -4.06
N LEU A 47 6.70 5.30 -4.34
CA LEU A 47 7.77 4.67 -5.12
C LEU A 47 8.38 3.46 -4.40
N LEU A 48 8.54 3.56 -3.08
CA LEU A 48 8.94 2.45 -2.22
C LEU A 48 7.94 1.28 -2.31
N PHE A 49 6.64 1.57 -2.21
CA PHE A 49 5.60 0.54 -2.34
C PHE A 49 5.53 -0.06 -3.75
N MET A 50 5.75 0.73 -4.82
CA MET A 50 5.88 0.18 -6.17
C MET A 50 7.04 -0.80 -6.27
N THR A 51 8.16 -0.50 -5.61
CA THR A 51 9.32 -1.39 -5.54
C THR A 51 8.97 -2.71 -4.85
N PHE A 52 8.18 -2.68 -3.78
CA PHE A 52 7.68 -3.90 -3.15
C PHE A 52 6.71 -4.68 -4.04
N GLY A 53 5.83 -4.00 -4.78
CA GLY A 53 4.98 -4.63 -5.80
C GLY A 53 5.80 -5.35 -6.86
N TYR A 54 6.88 -4.74 -7.35
CA TYR A 54 7.81 -5.35 -8.30
C TYR A 54 8.51 -6.59 -7.73
N PHE A 55 9.07 -6.51 -6.52
CA PHE A 55 9.68 -7.67 -5.89
C PHE A 55 8.65 -8.80 -5.67
N THR A 56 7.38 -8.45 -5.47
CA THR A 56 6.29 -9.43 -5.29
C THR A 56 6.05 -10.18 -6.61
N ILE A 57 6.12 -9.50 -7.76
CA ILE A 57 6.10 -10.14 -9.08
C ILE A 57 7.27 -11.12 -9.25
N LEU A 58 8.44 -10.82 -8.69
CA LEU A 58 9.60 -11.73 -8.70
C LEU A 58 9.47 -12.92 -7.73
N GLY A 59 8.31 -13.09 -7.08
CA GLY A 59 8.02 -14.25 -6.22
C GLY A 59 8.80 -14.26 -4.90
N LYS A 60 9.39 -13.13 -4.47
CA LYS A 60 10.17 -13.13 -3.23
C LYS A 60 9.26 -13.16 -2.01
N SER A 61 9.29 -14.27 -1.27
CA SER A 61 8.40 -14.53 -0.14
C SER A 61 8.64 -13.65 1.09
N TRP A 62 9.84 -13.07 1.26
CA TRP A 62 10.18 -12.20 2.40
C TRP A 62 9.39 -10.87 2.41
N ILE A 63 8.90 -10.44 1.24
CA ILE A 63 8.20 -9.16 1.07
C ILE A 63 6.91 -9.09 1.89
N LYS A 64 6.26 -10.23 2.15
CA LYS A 64 5.06 -10.28 2.98
C LYS A 64 5.30 -9.63 4.35
N TRP A 65 6.49 -9.81 4.94
CA TRP A 65 6.85 -9.22 6.22
C TRP A 65 7.10 -7.71 6.12
N VAL A 66 7.65 -7.25 5.01
CA VAL A 66 7.84 -5.82 4.74
C VAL A 66 6.49 -5.14 4.57
N ILE A 67 5.59 -5.70 3.74
CA ILE A 67 4.25 -5.16 3.56
C ILE A 67 3.50 -5.11 4.89
N LEU A 68 3.60 -6.14 5.72
CA LEU A 68 3.01 -6.14 7.06
C LEU A 68 3.53 -4.97 7.91
N MET A 69 4.85 -4.80 7.98
CA MET A 69 5.47 -3.72 8.74
C MET A 69 4.97 -2.35 8.26
N VAL A 70 4.97 -2.12 6.95
CA VAL A 70 4.55 -0.80 6.42
C VAL A 70 3.04 -0.60 6.59
N THR A 71 2.23 -1.66 6.48
CA THR A 71 0.79 -1.61 6.76
C THR A 71 0.54 -1.21 8.21
N ILE A 72 1.26 -1.80 9.17
CA ILE A 72 1.16 -1.43 10.60
C ILE A 72 1.54 0.04 10.80
N LEU A 73 2.65 0.49 10.19
CA LEU A 73 3.07 1.89 10.27
C LEU A 73 2.04 2.85 9.66
N SER A 74 1.35 2.45 8.58
CA SER A 74 0.33 3.28 7.93
C SER A 74 -0.96 3.42 8.73
N ILE A 75 -1.22 2.54 9.71
CA ILE A 75 -2.39 2.60 10.59
C ILE A 75 -2.19 3.63 11.72
N PHE A 76 -0.94 3.90 12.14
CA PHE A 76 -0.67 4.85 13.23
C PHE A 76 -1.20 6.27 12.96
N PRO A 77 -0.98 6.90 11.79
CA PRO A 77 -1.52 8.22 11.45
C PRO A 77 -3.06 8.29 11.48
N LEU A 78 -3.73 7.18 11.18
CA LEU A 78 -5.19 7.05 11.20
C LEU A 78 -5.76 7.06 12.62
N ILE A 79 -5.02 6.53 13.60
CA ILE A 79 -5.44 6.47 15.00
C ILE A 79 -5.16 7.80 15.72
N THR A 80 -4.08 8.50 15.35
CA THR A 80 -3.64 9.72 16.05
C THR A 80 -4.39 10.98 15.63
N SER A 81 -5.06 10.97 14.48
CA SER A 81 -5.84 12.11 13.97
C SER A 81 -7.27 12.11 14.51
N LYS A 82 -7.50 12.79 15.66
CA LYS A 82 -8.86 13.02 16.19
C LYS A 82 -9.81 13.73 15.21
N GLU A 83 -9.27 14.45 14.22
CA GLU A 83 -10.02 15.13 13.16
C GLU A 83 -10.41 14.24 11.98
N ALA A 84 -9.81 13.05 11.81
CA ALA A 84 -10.04 12.18 10.65
C ALA A 84 -11.47 11.63 10.56
N PHE A 85 -12.24 11.68 11.66
CA PHE A 85 -13.62 11.22 11.71
C PHE A 85 -14.66 12.36 11.76
N SER A 86 -14.29 13.59 12.12
CA SER A 86 -15.28 14.69 12.21
C SER A 86 -15.49 15.42 10.89
N ASN A 87 -14.48 15.44 10.01
CA ASN A 87 -14.58 15.89 8.63
C ASN A 87 -14.13 14.74 7.73
N ALA A 88 -15.09 13.90 7.28
CA ALA A 88 -14.84 12.83 6.33
C ALA A 88 -14.42 13.40 4.97
N SER A 89 -13.16 13.84 4.87
CA SER A 89 -12.59 14.31 3.63
C SER A 89 -12.36 13.11 2.71
N PRO A 90 -12.55 13.25 1.39
CA PRO A 90 -12.27 12.20 0.42
C PRO A 90 -10.85 11.61 0.56
N PHE A 91 -9.90 12.42 1.04
CA PHE A 91 -8.53 12.02 1.32
C PHE A 91 -8.42 10.96 2.42
N HIS A 92 -9.11 11.14 3.55
CA HIS A 92 -9.08 10.15 4.64
C HIS A 92 -9.73 8.83 4.23
N ILE A 93 -10.84 8.88 3.49
CA ILE A 93 -11.50 7.69 2.95
C ILE A 93 -10.56 6.94 2.00
N SER A 94 -9.86 7.68 1.13
CA SER A 94 -8.84 7.14 0.22
C SER A 94 -7.70 6.44 0.97
N GLN A 95 -7.22 7.03 2.06
CA GLN A 95 -6.17 6.42 2.89
C GLN A 95 -6.64 5.15 3.61
N VAL A 96 -7.86 5.12 4.16
CA VAL A 96 -8.43 3.91 4.75
C VAL A 96 -8.55 2.80 3.72
N PHE A 97 -9.04 3.14 2.52
CA PHE A 97 -9.18 2.17 1.44
C PHE A 97 -7.82 1.63 0.95
N SER A 98 -6.81 2.49 0.83
CA SER A 98 -5.44 2.09 0.53
C SER A 98 -4.86 1.16 1.61
N GLY A 99 -5.07 1.48 2.89
CA GLY A 99 -4.69 0.61 4.01
C GLY A 99 -5.36 -0.76 3.92
N PHE A 100 -6.65 -0.81 3.60
CA PHE A 100 -7.39 -2.06 3.41
C PHE A 100 -6.82 -2.91 2.26
N LEU A 101 -6.43 -2.29 1.14
CA LEU A 101 -5.77 -2.98 0.04
C LEU A 101 -4.41 -3.55 0.47
N LYS A 102 -3.60 -2.79 1.20
CA LYS A 102 -2.31 -3.26 1.74
C LYS A 102 -2.50 -4.47 2.67
N ILE A 103 -3.47 -4.44 3.58
CA ILE A 103 -3.84 -5.58 4.44
C ILE A 103 -4.24 -6.80 3.59
N THR A 104 -5.09 -6.58 2.58
CA THR A 104 -5.54 -7.66 1.68
C THR A 104 -4.35 -8.30 0.95
N SER A 105 -3.40 -7.49 0.46
CA SER A 105 -2.18 -7.98 -0.21
C SER A 105 -1.32 -8.86 0.72
N PHE A 106 -1.24 -8.50 2.00
CA PHE A 106 -0.55 -9.31 3.01
C PHE A 106 -1.20 -10.68 3.18
N PHE A 107 -2.53 -10.73 3.36
CA PHE A 107 -3.24 -12.01 3.49
C PHE A 107 -3.07 -12.88 2.24
N VAL A 108 -3.17 -12.28 1.05
CA VAL A 108 -2.93 -13.01 -0.22
C VAL A 108 -1.53 -13.63 -0.24
N LEU A 109 -0.50 -12.91 0.24
CA LEU A 109 0.87 -13.43 0.31
C LEU A 109 1.08 -14.47 1.43
N LEU A 110 0.31 -14.39 2.51
CA LEU A 110 0.36 -15.34 3.62
C LEU A 110 -0.13 -16.73 3.19
N PHE A 111 -1.18 -16.78 2.36
CA PHE A 111 -1.76 -18.02 1.87
C PHE A 111 -1.04 -18.61 0.64
N VAL A 112 0.07 -18.01 0.19
CA VAL A 112 0.92 -18.61 -0.84
C VAL A 112 1.62 -19.83 -0.23
N PRO A 113 1.49 -21.04 -0.83
CA PRO A 113 2.27 -22.19 -0.40
C PRO A 113 3.77 -21.86 -0.47
N GLN A 114 4.51 -22.12 0.61
CA GLN A 114 5.95 -21.98 0.60
C GLN A 114 6.49 -23.13 -0.28
N GLU A 115 7.10 -22.82 -1.43
CA GLU A 115 7.96 -23.79 -2.11
C GLU A 115 9.06 -24.19 -1.11
N LYS A 116 9.12 -25.49 -0.78
CA LYS A 116 10.16 -26.08 0.05
C LYS A 116 11.41 -26.34 -0.77
#